data_AF-A0A0G9JVN3-F1
#
_entry.id   AF-A0A0G9JVN3-F1
#
_cell.length_a   1.000
_cell.length_b   1.000
_cell.length_c   1.000
_cell.angle_alpha   90.00
_cell.angle_beta   90.00
_cell.angle_gamma   90.00
#
_symmetry.space_group_name_H-M   'P 1'
#
loop_
_entity.id
_entity.type
_entity.pdbx_description
1 polymer ?
#
loop_
_entity_poly.entity_id
_entity_poly.type
_entity_poly.pdbx_seq_one_letter_code
_entity_poly.pdbx_strand_id
1 'polypeptide(L)'
;MQVSNSTSQALNAFKQNSNSGVNSSTTTKQPETKEKSLEEIVNDSATKVTISMNAQYILFEMNASNVTKTNSLAQFGLTGLTDQQNDVLSFLNGGTSDGLTLSDLGYQGKPILQLSQDEATQLVSEDGFFGVTQTSDRVAGFVLSFSGDNLDILQKGREGIVKGFEEAEKLFGGQLPEISYKTQERTLALIDEKIKSLKGEE
;
A
#
# COMPACT_ATOMS: atom_id res chain seq x y z
N MET A 1 11.96 -32.87 17.40
CA MET A 1 10.83 -32.52 16.50
C MET A 1 9.64 -32.13 17.35
N GLN A 2 9.21 -30.87 17.29
CA GLN A 2 7.81 -30.45 17.46
C GLN A 2 7.74 -28.95 17.14
N VAL A 3 7.42 -28.66 15.88
CA VAL A 3 7.18 -27.31 15.36
C VAL A 3 5.71 -27.29 14.97
N SER A 4 4.83 -26.88 15.88
CA SER A 4 3.38 -26.81 15.60
C SER A 4 2.65 -25.71 16.37
N ASN A 5 3.36 -24.73 16.96
CA ASN A 5 2.73 -23.75 17.84
C ASN A 5 2.82 -22.27 17.38
N SER A 6 3.48 -22.00 16.24
CA SER A 6 3.67 -20.63 15.71
C SER A 6 2.57 -20.21 14.70
N THR A 7 1.97 -21.15 13.98
CA THR A 7 0.94 -20.86 12.96
C THR A 7 -0.39 -20.41 13.59
N SER A 8 -0.72 -20.92 14.78
CA SER A 8 -1.96 -20.57 15.50
C SER A 8 -1.97 -19.15 16.08
N GLN A 9 -0.80 -18.55 16.31
CA GLN A 9 -0.70 -17.20 16.87
C GLN A 9 -0.83 -16.13 15.79
N ALA A 10 -0.29 -16.36 14.59
CA ALA A 10 -0.48 -15.47 13.45
C ALA A 10 -1.95 -15.46 12.95
N LEU A 11 -2.61 -16.62 12.97
CA LEU A 11 -4.02 -16.72 12.56
C LEU A 11 -4.99 -16.06 13.56
N ASN A 12 -4.65 -16.06 14.85
CA ASN A 12 -5.44 -15.36 15.87
C ASN A 12 -5.22 -13.84 15.85
N ALA A 13 -4.00 -13.37 15.56
CA ALA A 13 -3.73 -11.95 15.38
C ALA A 13 -4.47 -11.36 14.17
N PHE A 14 -4.61 -12.13 13.07
CA PHE A 14 -5.41 -11.72 11.90
C PHE A 14 -6.91 -11.62 12.22
N LYS A 15 -7.46 -12.58 12.97
CA LYS A 15 -8.88 -12.56 13.38
C LYS A 15 -9.22 -11.46 14.37
N GLN A 16 -8.27 -11.07 15.22
CA GLN A 16 -8.48 -10.06 16.25
C GLN A 16 -8.51 -8.63 15.68
N ASN A 17 -7.81 -8.39 14.57
CA ASN A 17 -7.87 -7.11 13.84
C ASN A 17 -9.15 -6.95 12.99
N SER A 18 -9.97 -8.00 12.88
CA SER A 18 -11.23 -7.97 12.12
C SER A 18 -12.48 -7.79 13.01
N ASN A 19 -12.32 -7.71 14.35
CA ASN A 19 -13.45 -7.74 15.30
C ASN A 19 -13.30 -6.76 16.47
N SER A 20 -13.32 -5.46 16.20
CA SER A 20 -13.57 -4.42 17.22
C SER A 20 -14.35 -3.27 16.57
N GLY A 21 -15.68 -3.23 16.63
CA GLY A 21 -16.57 -4.10 17.37
C GLY A 21 -18.02 -4.03 16.90
N VAL A 22 -18.82 -4.94 17.45
CA VAL A 22 -20.24 -4.82 17.79
C VAL A 22 -20.57 -6.06 18.62
N ASN A 23 -20.84 -5.87 19.92
CA ASN A 23 -21.40 -6.92 20.76
C ASN A 23 -22.93 -6.81 20.72
N SER A 24 -23.53 -7.73 19.96
CA SER A 24 -24.86 -8.33 20.05
C SER A 24 -26.00 -7.58 20.77
N SER A 25 -26.97 -7.13 19.97
CA SER A 25 -28.42 -7.26 20.24
C SER A 25 -29.20 -7.09 18.92
N THR A 26 -29.70 -8.20 18.40
CA THR A 26 -30.87 -8.33 17.48
C THR A 26 -31.10 -7.23 16.44
N THR A 27 -30.76 -7.52 15.17
CA THR A 27 -31.69 -7.65 14.02
C THR A 27 -30.83 -7.90 12.79
N THR A 28 -31.11 -8.97 12.05
CA THR A 28 -30.62 -9.25 10.69
C THR A 28 -30.73 -8.01 9.81
N LYS A 29 -29.59 -7.36 9.53
CA LYS A 29 -29.39 -6.50 8.37
C LYS A 29 -28.07 -6.87 7.72
N GLN A 30 -28.22 -7.55 6.59
CA GLN A 30 -27.28 -7.72 5.50
C GLN A 30 -26.38 -6.48 5.34
N PRO A 31 -25.04 -6.63 5.17
CA PRO A 31 -24.21 -5.48 4.86
C PRO A 31 -24.64 -5.01 3.46
N GLU A 32 -25.25 -3.85 3.38
CA GLU A 32 -25.44 -3.15 2.12
C GLU A 32 -24.05 -2.74 1.62
N THR A 33 -23.48 -3.56 0.74
CA THR A 33 -22.42 -3.14 -0.17
C THR A 33 -22.99 -1.98 -0.98
N LYS A 34 -22.63 -0.73 -0.62
CA LYS A 34 -22.68 0.35 -1.60
C LYS A 34 -21.81 -0.10 -2.76
N GLU A 35 -22.41 -0.40 -3.90
CA GLU A 35 -21.67 -0.61 -5.14
C GLU A 35 -20.96 0.71 -5.44
N LYS A 36 -19.65 0.74 -5.15
CA LYS A 36 -18.78 1.83 -5.58
C LYS A 36 -18.84 1.91 -7.10
N SER A 37 -18.90 3.12 -7.64
CA SER A 37 -18.88 3.26 -9.10
C SER A 37 -17.54 2.77 -9.66
N LEU A 38 -17.53 2.40 -10.94
CA LEU A 38 -16.32 1.95 -11.62
C LEU A 38 -15.21 3.02 -11.56
N GLU A 39 -15.58 4.29 -11.58
CA GLU A 39 -14.66 5.43 -11.45
C GLU A 39 -14.07 5.52 -10.03
N GLU A 40 -14.89 5.30 -9.00
CA GLU A 40 -14.44 5.30 -7.60
C GLU A 40 -13.46 4.16 -7.34
N ILE A 41 -13.72 2.97 -7.90
CA ILE A 41 -12.82 1.81 -7.82
C ILE A 41 -11.43 2.13 -8.41
N VAL A 42 -11.40 2.72 -9.60
CA VAL A 42 -10.15 3.10 -10.28
C VAL A 42 -9.43 4.18 -9.48
N ASN A 43 -10.15 5.15 -8.93
CA ASN A 43 -9.55 6.24 -8.16
C ASN A 43 -8.93 5.74 -6.84
N ASP A 44 -9.66 4.94 -6.07
CA ASP A 44 -9.18 4.43 -4.78
C ASP A 44 -7.94 3.54 -4.92
N SER A 45 -7.94 2.66 -5.94
CA SER A 45 -6.79 1.80 -6.24
C SER A 45 -5.59 2.62 -6.71
N ALA A 46 -5.80 3.65 -7.53
CA ALA A 46 -4.74 4.58 -7.91
C ALA A 46 -4.15 5.31 -6.69
N THR A 47 -4.98 5.90 -5.84
CA THR A 47 -4.54 6.62 -4.63
C THR A 47 -3.68 5.73 -3.73
N LYS A 48 -4.11 4.49 -3.48
CA LYS A 48 -3.36 3.58 -2.59
C LYS A 48 -2.01 3.15 -3.18
N VAL A 49 -1.93 2.93 -4.50
CA VAL A 49 -0.66 2.66 -5.19
C VAL A 49 0.25 3.86 -5.11
N THR A 50 -0.25 5.05 -5.45
CA THR A 50 0.51 6.29 -5.40
C THR A 50 1.14 6.47 -4.02
N ILE A 51 0.35 6.43 -2.95
CA ILE A 51 0.86 6.58 -1.58
C ILE A 51 1.93 5.52 -1.25
N SER A 52 1.69 4.26 -1.62
CA SER A 52 2.61 3.16 -1.30
C SER A 52 3.96 3.29 -2.03
N MET A 53 3.93 3.66 -3.32
CA MET A 53 5.14 3.89 -4.12
C MET A 53 5.92 5.10 -3.62
N ASN A 54 5.22 6.17 -3.24
CA ASN A 54 5.84 7.38 -2.69
C ASN A 54 6.62 7.07 -1.40
N ALA A 55 6.04 6.26 -0.51
CA ALA A 55 6.71 5.82 0.71
C ALA A 55 7.96 4.97 0.41
N GLN A 56 7.86 4.02 -0.54
CA GLN A 56 9.00 3.19 -0.95
C GLN A 56 10.14 4.02 -1.54
N TYR A 57 9.84 4.97 -2.43
CA TYR A 57 10.86 5.83 -3.05
C TYR A 57 11.67 6.57 -1.99
N ILE A 58 10.99 7.24 -1.06
CA ILE A 58 11.65 8.04 -0.02
C ILE A 58 12.49 7.17 0.90
N LEU A 59 11.98 5.99 1.30
CA LEU A 59 12.75 5.04 2.08
C LEU A 59 13.99 4.53 1.36
N PHE A 60 13.88 4.26 0.05
CA PHE A 60 15.01 3.86 -0.78
C PHE A 60 16.08 4.94 -0.83
N GLU A 61 15.69 6.20 -1.05
CA GLU A 61 16.62 7.34 -1.06
C GLU A 61 17.28 7.58 0.31
N MET A 62 16.51 7.47 1.40
CA MET A 62 17.05 7.54 2.76
C MET A 62 18.05 6.41 3.06
N ASN A 63 17.86 5.23 2.47
CA ASN A 63 18.78 4.10 2.58
C ASN A 63 20.04 4.32 1.71
N ALA A 64 19.86 4.72 0.44
CA ALA A 64 20.93 4.89 -0.53
C ALA A 64 21.84 6.09 -0.23
N SER A 65 21.33 7.13 0.43
CA SER A 65 22.06 8.36 0.74
C SER A 65 22.40 8.47 2.23
N ASN A 66 23.62 8.86 2.59
CA ASN A 66 24.03 9.21 3.97
C ASN A 66 23.44 10.57 4.38
N VAL A 67 22.12 10.69 4.42
CA VAL A 67 21.45 11.97 4.64
C VAL A 67 21.70 12.42 6.08
N THR A 68 22.67 13.32 6.24
CA THR A 68 23.00 13.94 7.52
C THR A 68 21.76 14.69 8.03
N LYS A 69 21.45 14.55 9.32
CA LYS A 69 20.22 15.00 10.01
C LYS A 69 19.79 16.47 9.86
N THR A 70 20.43 17.25 9.00
CA THR A 70 20.09 18.64 8.70
C THR A 70 19.46 18.73 7.31
N ASN A 71 18.13 18.62 7.28
CA ASN A 71 17.23 18.92 6.17
C ASN A 71 17.35 18.00 4.93
N SER A 72 17.08 16.70 5.13
CA SER A 72 16.87 15.69 4.08
C SER A 72 15.81 16.05 3.04
N LEU A 73 14.97 17.04 3.35
CA LEU A 73 13.84 17.44 2.55
C LEU A 73 14.18 18.53 1.52
N ALA A 74 14.99 19.54 1.88
CA ALA A 74 15.39 20.59 0.94
C ALA A 74 16.36 20.10 -0.16
N GLN A 75 17.13 19.04 0.12
CA GLN A 75 18.12 18.49 -0.82
C GLN A 75 17.51 17.49 -1.82
N PHE A 76 16.28 17.04 -1.57
CA PHE A 76 15.45 16.29 -2.53
C PHE A 76 14.98 17.16 -3.73
N GLY A 77 15.55 18.35 -3.93
CA GLY A 77 15.19 19.26 -5.02
C GLY A 77 13.98 20.14 -4.73
N LEU A 78 13.78 20.53 -3.47
CA LEU A 78 12.47 20.95 -2.97
C LEU A 78 12.33 22.46 -2.72
N THR A 79 12.67 23.28 -3.70
CA THR A 79 12.49 24.74 -3.65
C THR A 79 11.22 25.22 -4.37
N GLY A 80 10.19 24.36 -4.51
CA GLY A 80 8.97 24.67 -5.27
C GLY A 80 7.78 23.72 -5.05
N LEU A 81 7.53 23.29 -3.81
CA LEU A 81 6.47 22.35 -3.45
C LEU A 81 5.08 22.79 -3.91
N THR A 82 4.40 21.92 -4.65
CA THR A 82 2.95 22.01 -4.87
C THR A 82 2.19 21.46 -3.65
N ASP A 83 0.93 21.87 -3.43
CA ASP A 83 0.11 21.40 -2.30
C ASP A 83 0.06 19.86 -2.17
N GLN A 84 0.04 19.16 -3.30
CA GLN A 84 0.03 17.70 -3.38
C GLN A 84 1.29 17.04 -2.82
N GLN A 85 2.44 17.72 -2.89
CA GLN A 85 3.69 17.24 -2.28
C GLN A 85 3.71 17.52 -0.77
N ASN A 86 3.09 18.61 -0.31
CA ASN A 86 2.92 18.87 1.13
C ASN A 86 2.03 17.82 1.81
N ASP A 87 0.98 17.36 1.12
CA ASP A 87 0.10 16.31 1.64
C ASP A 87 0.84 14.97 1.79
N VAL A 88 1.65 14.59 0.80
CA VAL A 88 2.48 13.39 0.89
C VAL A 88 3.49 13.50 2.03
N LEU A 89 4.10 14.66 2.24
CA LEU A 89 5.03 14.88 3.35
C LEU A 89 4.35 14.86 4.71
N SER A 90 3.18 15.48 4.82
CA SER A 90 2.32 15.41 6.00
C SER A 90 2.02 13.96 6.34
N PHE A 91 1.54 13.18 5.36
CA PHE A 91 1.27 11.76 5.49
C PHE A 91 2.48 10.95 5.96
N LEU A 92 3.64 11.15 5.35
CA LEU A 92 4.87 10.45 5.71
C LEU A 92 5.41 10.86 7.08
N ASN A 93 5.07 12.06 7.56
CA ASN A 93 5.34 12.49 8.92
C ASN A 93 4.26 12.03 9.93
N GLY A 94 3.38 11.11 9.55
CA GLY A 94 2.32 10.58 10.40
C GLY A 94 1.03 11.39 10.42
N GLY A 95 0.91 12.37 9.51
CA GLY A 95 -0.32 13.08 9.22
C GLY A 95 -1.27 12.29 8.30
N THR A 96 -2.22 12.99 7.71
CA THR A 96 -3.26 12.42 6.85
C THR A 96 -3.10 12.96 5.44
N SER A 97 -3.27 12.10 4.42
CA SER A 97 -3.40 12.48 3.01
C SER A 97 -4.66 11.82 2.46
N ASP A 98 -5.55 12.62 1.88
CA ASP A 98 -6.83 12.15 1.31
C ASP A 98 -7.66 11.27 2.28
N GLY A 99 -7.67 11.64 3.57
CA GLY A 99 -8.37 10.89 4.62
C GLY A 99 -7.67 9.62 5.10
N LEU A 100 -6.51 9.25 4.52
CA LEU A 100 -5.73 8.07 4.88
C LEU A 100 -4.52 8.44 5.73
N THR A 101 -4.16 7.56 6.66
CA THR A 101 -2.96 7.61 7.51
C THR A 101 -2.05 6.42 7.21
N LEU A 102 -0.81 6.47 7.70
CA LEU A 102 0.10 5.33 7.63
C LEU A 102 -0.51 4.06 8.25
N SER A 103 -1.28 4.22 9.34
CA SER A 103 -1.99 3.12 10.00
C SER A 103 -3.05 2.48 9.10
N ASP A 104 -3.70 3.24 8.22
CA ASP A 104 -4.68 2.72 7.25
C ASP A 104 -4.02 1.90 6.13
N LEU A 105 -2.70 2.08 5.93
CA LEU A 105 -1.90 1.17 5.11
C LEU A 105 -1.45 -0.08 5.87
N GLY A 106 -1.72 -0.16 7.18
CA GLY A 106 -1.26 -1.20 8.10
C GLY A 106 0.08 -0.89 8.78
N TYR A 107 0.64 0.31 8.60
CA TYR A 107 1.94 0.69 9.15
C TYR A 107 1.78 1.37 10.52
N GLN A 108 2.27 0.72 11.57
CA GLN A 108 2.21 1.25 12.94
C GLN A 108 3.58 1.67 13.49
N GLY A 109 4.55 1.87 12.59
CA GLY A 109 5.90 2.31 12.97
C GLY A 109 6.00 3.81 13.21
N LYS A 110 7.24 4.28 13.41
CA LYS A 110 7.54 5.71 13.49
C LYS A 110 7.22 6.38 12.14
N PRO A 111 6.83 7.66 12.12
CA PRO A 111 6.74 8.40 10.88
C PRO A 111 7.95 8.16 9.97
N ILE A 112 7.70 7.97 8.68
CA ILE A 112 8.74 7.60 7.69
C ILE A 112 9.89 8.60 7.71
N LEU A 113 9.58 9.88 7.88
CA LEU A 113 10.57 10.97 7.96
C LEU A 113 11.41 10.97 9.26
N GLN A 114 11.04 10.16 10.25
CA GLN A 114 11.72 10.07 11.55
C GLN A 114 12.50 8.76 11.71
N LEU A 115 12.56 7.95 10.65
CA LEU A 115 13.32 6.70 10.64
C LEU A 115 14.82 6.98 10.54
N SER A 116 15.61 6.17 11.23
CA SER A 116 17.04 6.01 10.95
C SER A 116 17.26 5.24 9.64
N GLN A 117 18.46 5.31 9.10
CA GLN A 117 18.84 4.59 7.87
C GLN A 117 18.67 3.07 8.03
N ASP A 118 19.06 2.52 9.17
CA ASP A 118 18.92 1.08 9.46
C ASP A 118 17.43 0.68 9.51
N GLU A 119 16.59 1.49 10.17
CA GLU A 119 15.15 1.27 10.22
C GLU A 119 14.52 1.35 8.82
N ALA A 120 14.91 2.34 8.00
CA ALA A 120 14.42 2.48 6.64
C ALA A 120 14.86 1.29 5.76
N THR A 121 16.11 0.84 5.89
CA THR A 121 16.67 -0.32 5.19
C THR A 121 15.89 -1.59 5.52
N GLN A 122 15.60 -1.80 6.80
CA GLN A 122 14.82 -2.95 7.24
C GLN A 122 13.39 -2.91 6.69
N LEU A 123 12.79 -1.73 6.58
CA LEU A 123 11.44 -1.59 6.05
C LEU A 123 11.31 -1.88 4.54
N VAL A 124 12.34 -1.61 3.75
CA VAL A 124 12.35 -1.91 2.30
C VAL A 124 13.02 -3.24 1.96
N SER A 125 13.50 -3.97 2.96
CA SER A 125 14.01 -5.34 2.78
C SER A 125 12.91 -6.29 2.28
N GLU A 126 13.28 -7.48 1.80
CA GLU A 126 12.33 -8.46 1.23
C GLU A 126 11.16 -8.78 2.18
N ASP A 127 11.46 -8.96 3.47
CA ASP A 127 10.48 -9.20 4.54
C ASP A 127 9.97 -7.92 5.22
N GLY A 128 10.50 -6.77 4.80
CA GLY A 128 10.16 -5.46 5.32
C GLY A 128 8.74 -5.05 4.94
N PHE A 129 8.11 -4.20 5.76
CA PHE A 129 6.73 -3.77 5.53
C PHE A 129 6.52 -3.13 4.15
N PHE A 130 7.49 -2.30 3.70
CA PHE A 130 7.51 -1.67 2.39
C PHE A 130 8.33 -2.46 1.36
N GLY A 131 8.72 -3.70 1.67
CA GLY A 131 9.34 -4.63 0.73
C GLY A 131 8.40 -4.99 -0.43
N VAL A 132 8.97 -5.58 -1.48
CA VAL A 132 8.26 -5.94 -2.72
C VAL A 132 7.07 -6.83 -2.41
N THR A 133 7.31 -7.96 -1.74
CA THR A 133 6.29 -8.95 -1.41
C THR A 133 5.19 -8.37 -0.51
N GLN A 134 5.57 -7.73 0.60
CA GLN A 134 4.61 -7.20 1.56
C GLN A 134 3.78 -6.04 1.00
N THR A 135 4.36 -5.19 0.15
CA THR A 135 3.61 -4.10 -0.48
C THR A 135 2.71 -4.64 -1.58
N SER A 136 3.22 -5.56 -2.41
CA SER A 136 2.44 -6.11 -3.51
C SER A 136 1.19 -6.83 -3.02
N ASP A 137 1.33 -7.61 -1.95
CA ASP A 137 0.26 -8.40 -1.36
C ASP A 137 -0.80 -7.49 -0.72
N ARG A 138 -0.40 -6.36 -0.12
CA ARG A 138 -1.34 -5.37 0.42
C ARG A 138 -2.10 -4.62 -0.67
N VAL A 139 -1.42 -4.23 -1.74
CA VAL A 139 -2.05 -3.53 -2.87
C VAL A 139 -2.99 -4.48 -3.65
N ALA A 140 -2.53 -5.69 -3.96
CA ALA A 140 -3.37 -6.70 -4.60
C ALA A 140 -4.53 -7.08 -3.68
N GLY A 141 -4.26 -7.35 -2.40
CA GLY A 141 -5.27 -7.67 -1.39
C GLY A 141 -6.33 -6.59 -1.24
N PHE A 142 -5.97 -5.31 -1.39
CA PHE A 142 -6.95 -4.22 -1.43
C PHE A 142 -7.92 -4.40 -2.61
N VAL A 143 -7.42 -4.61 -3.82
CA VAL A 143 -8.27 -4.88 -5.00
C VAL A 143 -9.14 -6.11 -4.80
N LEU A 144 -8.53 -7.22 -4.38
CA LEU A 144 -9.22 -8.48 -4.17
C LEU A 144 -10.32 -8.37 -3.12
N SER A 145 -10.11 -7.58 -2.07
CA SER A 145 -11.06 -7.43 -0.96
C SER A 145 -12.40 -6.82 -1.37
N PHE A 146 -12.41 -5.86 -2.31
CA PHE A 146 -13.64 -5.25 -2.81
C PHE A 146 -14.14 -5.87 -4.12
N SER A 147 -13.26 -6.53 -4.88
CA SER A 147 -13.64 -7.16 -6.16
C SER A 147 -14.33 -8.51 -5.99
N GLY A 148 -13.96 -9.27 -4.95
CA GLY A 148 -14.45 -10.63 -4.77
C GLY A 148 -14.16 -11.50 -5.99
N ASP A 149 -15.21 -12.06 -6.59
CA ASP A 149 -15.14 -12.87 -7.81
C ASP A 149 -15.66 -12.14 -9.07
N ASN A 150 -15.87 -10.82 -9.01
CA ASN A 150 -16.35 -10.04 -10.15
C ASN A 150 -15.19 -9.67 -11.09
N LEU A 151 -15.18 -10.26 -12.29
CA LEU A 151 -14.15 -10.03 -13.31
C LEU A 151 -14.05 -8.58 -13.80
N ASP A 152 -15.18 -7.86 -13.87
CA ASP A 152 -15.19 -6.46 -14.32
C ASP A 152 -14.51 -5.56 -13.28
N ILE A 153 -14.85 -5.77 -12.01
CA ILE A 153 -14.25 -5.02 -10.89
C ILE A 153 -12.76 -5.35 -10.75
N LEU A 154 -12.35 -6.61 -10.93
CA LEU A 154 -10.93 -7.01 -10.94
C LEU A 154 -10.15 -6.30 -12.06
N GLN A 155 -10.71 -6.23 -13.26
CA GLN A 155 -10.08 -5.52 -14.39
C GLN A 155 -9.96 -4.02 -14.09
N LYS A 156 -10.98 -3.41 -13.49
CA LYS A 156 -10.92 -1.99 -13.09
C LYS A 156 -9.93 -1.72 -11.97
N GLY A 157 -9.85 -2.60 -10.97
CA GLY A 157 -8.83 -2.50 -9.93
C GLY A 157 -7.42 -2.62 -10.49
N ARG A 158 -7.21 -3.52 -11.47
CA ARG A 158 -5.95 -3.63 -12.21
C ARG A 158 -5.61 -2.35 -12.97
N GLU A 159 -6.57 -1.78 -13.69
CA GLU A 159 -6.42 -0.49 -14.40
C GLU A 159 -6.04 0.64 -13.45
N GLY A 160 -6.72 0.75 -12.30
CA GLY A 160 -6.42 1.79 -11.31
C GLY A 160 -5.04 1.62 -10.67
N ILE A 161 -4.54 0.39 -10.50
CA ILE A 161 -3.15 0.17 -10.08
C ILE A 161 -2.15 0.71 -11.10
N VAL A 162 -2.36 0.43 -12.39
CA VAL A 162 -1.50 0.95 -13.46
C VAL A 162 -1.51 2.48 -13.45
N LYS A 163 -2.71 3.08 -13.34
CA LYS A 163 -2.87 4.53 -13.27
C LYS A 163 -2.15 5.15 -12.06
N GLY A 164 -2.32 4.59 -10.87
CA GLY A 164 -1.64 5.10 -9.67
C GLY A 164 -0.12 4.98 -9.76
N PHE A 165 0.39 3.95 -10.44
CA PHE A 165 1.81 3.81 -10.69
C PHE A 165 2.34 4.92 -11.62
N GLU A 166 1.64 5.21 -12.72
CA GLU A 166 1.99 6.31 -13.63
C GLU A 166 1.96 7.67 -12.93
N GLU A 167 0.98 7.90 -12.05
CA GLU A 167 0.88 9.11 -11.24
C GLU A 167 2.07 9.24 -10.27
N ALA A 168 2.46 8.14 -9.61
CA ALA A 168 3.64 8.11 -8.76
C ALA A 168 4.93 8.39 -9.55
N GLU A 169 5.11 7.73 -10.70
CA GLU A 169 6.29 7.94 -11.56
C GLU A 169 6.41 9.40 -11.98
N LYS A 170 5.31 10.03 -12.40
CA LYS A 170 5.28 11.45 -12.74
C LYS A 170 5.61 12.35 -11.55
N LEU A 171 5.10 12.04 -10.36
CA LEU A 171 5.32 12.84 -9.15
C LEU A 171 6.81 12.85 -8.72
N PHE A 172 7.52 11.75 -8.96
CA PHE A 172 8.93 11.58 -8.59
C PHE A 172 9.93 11.90 -9.70
N GLY A 173 9.50 12.61 -10.75
CA GLY A 173 10.40 13.09 -11.80
C GLY A 173 10.54 12.15 -13.00
N GLY A 174 9.63 11.20 -13.16
CA GLY A 174 9.49 10.35 -14.34
C GLY A 174 10.24 9.02 -14.29
N GLN A 175 10.92 8.70 -13.19
CA GLN A 175 11.53 7.39 -12.97
C GLN A 175 11.45 7.01 -11.49
N LEU A 176 11.08 5.76 -11.21
CA LEU A 176 11.06 5.21 -9.85
C LEU A 176 12.27 4.26 -9.65
N PRO A 177 12.59 3.87 -8.41
CA PRO A 177 13.61 2.87 -8.14
C PRO A 177 13.12 1.50 -8.60
N GLU A 178 14.06 0.59 -8.88
CA GLU A 178 13.76 -0.77 -9.37
C GLU A 178 12.78 -1.54 -8.45
N ILE A 179 12.84 -1.30 -7.14
CA ILE A 179 11.93 -1.93 -6.16
C ILE A 179 10.46 -1.60 -6.43
N SER A 180 10.17 -0.40 -6.93
CA SER A 180 8.81 0.05 -7.23
C SER A 180 8.24 -0.69 -8.44
N TYR A 181 9.02 -0.82 -9.52
CA TYR A 181 8.61 -1.61 -10.69
C TYR A 181 8.41 -3.09 -10.34
N LYS A 182 9.30 -3.68 -9.54
CA LYS A 182 9.13 -5.06 -9.04
C LYS A 182 7.86 -5.24 -8.22
N THR A 183 7.53 -4.25 -7.39
CA THR A 183 6.29 -4.26 -6.60
C THR A 183 5.07 -4.22 -7.53
N GLN A 184 5.06 -3.33 -8.52
CA GLN A 184 3.96 -3.23 -9.49
C GLN A 184 3.78 -4.52 -10.27
N GLU A 185 4.86 -5.08 -10.82
CA GLU A 185 4.84 -6.32 -11.60
C GLU A 185 4.21 -7.45 -10.80
N ARG A 186 4.67 -7.65 -9.56
CA ARG A 186 4.13 -8.67 -8.66
C ARG A 186 2.66 -8.42 -8.31
N THR A 187 2.28 -7.17 -8.04
CA THR A 187 0.87 -6.82 -7.78
C THR A 187 -0.04 -7.18 -8.96
N LEU A 188 0.36 -6.81 -10.19
CA LEU A 188 -0.42 -7.11 -11.38
C LEU A 188 -0.50 -8.61 -11.62
N ALA A 189 0.59 -9.34 -11.41
CA ALA A 189 0.62 -10.81 -11.52
C ALA A 189 -0.40 -11.47 -10.57
N LEU A 190 -0.47 -11.04 -9.30
CA LEU A 190 -1.44 -11.59 -8.33
C LEU A 190 -2.90 -11.38 -8.75
N ILE A 191 -3.21 -10.22 -9.35
CA ILE A 191 -4.55 -9.92 -9.83
C ILE A 191 -4.84 -10.69 -11.11
N ASP A 192 -3.87 -10.78 -12.02
CA ASP A 192 -3.98 -11.54 -13.28
C ASP A 192 -4.17 -13.04 -13.01
N GLU A 193 -3.49 -13.60 -12.01
CA GLU A 193 -3.72 -14.98 -11.53
C GLU A 193 -5.15 -15.18 -11.04
N LYS A 194 -5.69 -14.24 -10.24
CA LYS A 194 -7.09 -14.31 -9.80
C LYS A 194 -8.06 -14.25 -10.99
N ILE A 195 -7.82 -13.36 -11.95
CA ILE A 195 -8.63 -13.23 -13.16
C ILE A 195 -8.61 -14.53 -13.98
N LYS A 196 -7.43 -15.13 -14.19
CA LYS A 196 -7.27 -16.40 -14.91
C LYS A 196 -8.00 -17.55 -14.22
N SER A 197 -7.83 -17.68 -12.90
CA SER A 197 -8.51 -18.68 -12.08
C SER A 197 -10.03 -18.60 -12.22
N LEU A 198 -10.60 -17.39 -12.25
CA LEU A 198 -12.05 -17.19 -12.44
C LEU A 198 -12.53 -17.44 -13.87
N LYS A 199 -11.66 -17.28 -14.87
CA LYS A 199 -11.96 -17.62 -16.28
C LYS A 199 -11.84 -19.11 -16.57
N GLY A 200 -11.31 -19.91 -15.63
CA GLY A 200 -11.04 -21.33 -15.84
C GLY A 200 -9.84 -21.59 -16.76
N GLU A 201 -8.94 -20.60 -16.87
CA GLU A 201 -7.67 -20.72 -17.61
C GLU A 201 -6.58 -21.14 -16.60
N GLU A 202 -6.44 -22.46 -16.37
CA GLU A 202 -5.27 -23.06 -15.69
C GLU A 202 -4.14 -23.36 -16.68
#